data_AF-A0ABD2MXC5-F1
#
_entry.id   AF-A0ABD2MXC5-F1
#
_cell.length_a   1.000
_cell.length_b   1.000
_cell.length_c   1.000
_cell.angle_alpha   90.00
_cell.angle_beta   90.00
_cell.angle_gamma   90.00
#
_symmetry.space_group_name_H-M   'P 1'
#
loop_
_entity.id
_entity.type
_entity.pdbx_description
1 polymer ?
#
loop_
_entity_poly.entity_id
_entity_poly.type
_entity_poly.pdbx_seq_one_letter_code
_entity_poly.pdbx_strand_id
1 'polypeptide(L)'
;MNENVLKTISDRNEFVQHLQNDLSKNEENQTEKKVQIEKLTETIKNLKFLGSQPEWDSIIPLGKRIYIPGKIIHTGEYLLEKKSYPYSFNVLATIEQTVDCLEEKKEVCEEHLEKYGDIERQLKERMELLGGIDGKSDNVCDLPEKIMSDKGVAVRVGEFYEILEFEDN
;
A
#
# COMPACT_ATOMS: atom_id res chain seq x y z
N MET A 1 37.55 -17.68 21.70
CA MET A 1 36.39 -16.99 22.32
C MET A 1 36.09 -15.63 21.67
N ASN A 2 37.08 -14.84 21.21
CA ASN A 2 36.81 -13.54 20.56
C ASN A 2 36.24 -13.60 19.13
N GLU A 3 36.55 -14.64 18.34
CA GLU A 3 36.08 -14.73 16.94
C GLU A 3 34.57 -14.96 16.82
N ASN A 4 33.97 -15.75 17.73
CA ASN A 4 32.52 -15.98 17.73
C ASN A 4 31.73 -14.71 18.06
N VAL A 5 32.23 -13.89 18.98
CA VAL A 5 31.58 -12.62 19.36
C VAL A 5 31.63 -11.62 18.22
N LEU A 6 32.79 -11.50 17.55
CA LEU A 6 32.95 -10.63 16.38
C LEU A 6 32.03 -11.05 15.22
N LYS A 7 31.90 -12.36 14.99
CA LYS A 7 30.98 -12.90 13.98
C LYS A 7 29.52 -12.57 14.31
N THR A 8 29.08 -12.79 15.55
CA THR A 8 27.71 -12.46 15.99
C THR A 8 27.41 -10.97 15.86
N ILE A 9 28.36 -10.08 16.16
CA ILE A 9 28.19 -8.63 15.97
C ILE A 9 28.10 -8.27 14.49
N SER A 10 28.92 -8.89 13.64
CA SER A 10 28.89 -8.69 12.19
C SER A 10 27.55 -9.13 11.59
N ASP A 11 27.10 -10.34 11.91
CA ASP A 11 25.84 -10.92 11.43
C ASP A 11 24.65 -10.05 11.88
N ARG A 12 24.68 -9.52 13.12
CA ARG A 12 23.67 -8.59 13.62
C ARG A 12 23.63 -7.29 12.81
N ASN A 13 24.78 -6.69 12.53
CA ASN A 13 24.85 -5.44 11.79
C ASN A 13 24.37 -5.61 10.34
N GLU A 14 24.71 -6.73 9.70
CA GLU A 14 24.20 -7.08 8.37
C GLU A 14 22.67 -7.25 8.39
N PHE A 15 22.13 -7.94 9.40
CA PHE A 15 20.69 -8.10 9.55
C PHE A 15 19.96 -6.76 9.78
N VAL A 16 20.50 -5.87 10.62
CA VAL A 16 19.95 -4.51 10.80
C VAL A 16 19.98 -3.72 9.49
N GLN A 17 21.04 -3.86 8.68
CA GLN A 17 21.11 -3.22 7.37
C GLN A 17 20.04 -3.77 6.41
N HIS A 18 19.74 -5.07 6.45
CA HIS A 18 18.63 -5.64 5.69
C HIS A 18 17.27 -5.05 6.12
N LEU A 19 17.01 -4.94 7.43
CA LEU A 19 15.78 -4.33 7.94
C LEU A 19 15.64 -2.86 7.50
N GLN A 20 16.75 -2.10 7.48
CA GLN A 20 16.75 -0.73 6.96
C GLN A 20 16.39 -0.66 5.48
N ASN A 21 16.95 -1.55 4.67
CA ASN A 21 16.64 -1.62 3.24
C ASN A 21 15.16 -1.96 3.00
N ASP A 22 14.60 -2.89 3.78
CA ASP A 22 13.19 -3.26 3.70
C ASP A 22 12.27 -2.13 4.16
N LEU A 23 12.68 -1.36 5.17
CA LEU A 23 11.97 -0.17 5.62
C LEU A 23 11.91 0.89 4.51
N SER A 24 13.04 1.21 3.86
CA SER A 24 13.06 2.18 2.75
C SER A 24 12.20 1.74 1.58
N LYS A 25 12.22 0.45 1.20
CA LYS A 25 11.32 -0.07 0.15
C LYS A 25 9.85 0.06 0.55
N ASN A 26 9.53 -0.20 1.82
CA ASN A 26 8.17 -0.07 2.33
C ASN A 26 7.70 1.41 2.28
N GLU A 27 8.55 2.36 2.63
CA GLU A 27 8.28 3.80 2.52
C GLU A 27 8.05 4.24 1.06
N GLU A 28 8.85 3.74 0.11
CA GLU A 28 8.65 3.97 -1.33
C GLU A 28 7.28 3.44 -1.79
N ASN A 29 6.94 2.21 -1.42
CA ASN A 29 5.65 1.58 -1.75
C ASN A 29 4.47 2.36 -1.15
N GLN A 30 4.58 2.81 0.11
CA GLN A 30 3.56 3.65 0.73
C GLN A 30 3.38 4.97 -0.03
N THR A 31 4.49 5.60 -0.43
CA THR A 31 4.44 6.86 -1.19
C THR A 31 3.75 6.66 -2.53
N GLU A 32 4.06 5.57 -3.24
CA GLU A 32 3.39 5.22 -4.49
C GLU A 32 1.89 5.03 -4.29
N LYS A 33 1.47 4.31 -3.24
CA LYS A 33 0.05 4.09 -2.94
C LYS A 33 -0.70 5.37 -2.55
N LYS A 34 -0.08 6.26 -1.77
CA LYS A 34 -0.66 7.59 -1.47
C LYS A 34 -0.91 8.39 -2.75
N VAL A 35 0.07 8.44 -3.66
CA VAL A 35 -0.09 9.10 -4.96
C VAL A 35 -1.19 8.45 -5.82
N GLN A 36 -1.32 7.12 -5.78
CA GLN A 36 -2.41 6.42 -6.48
C GLN A 36 -3.78 6.79 -5.92
N ILE A 37 -3.93 6.86 -4.59
CA ILE A 37 -5.19 7.26 -3.92
C ILE A 37 -5.56 8.70 -4.25
N GLU A 38 -4.60 9.63 -4.24
CA GLU A 38 -4.81 11.02 -4.62
C GLU A 38 -5.33 11.13 -6.06
N LYS A 39 -4.68 10.44 -7.00
CA LYS A 39 -5.11 10.40 -8.41
C LYS A 39 -6.50 9.82 -8.59
N LEU A 40 -6.82 8.73 -7.87
CA LEU A 40 -8.15 8.10 -7.91
C LEU A 40 -9.21 9.05 -7.36
N THR A 41 -8.93 9.70 -6.21
CA THR A 41 -9.84 10.65 -5.58
C THR A 41 -10.11 11.86 -6.48
N GLU A 42 -9.06 12.42 -7.09
CA GLU A 42 -9.20 13.52 -8.06
C GLU A 42 -10.01 13.07 -9.29
N THR A 43 -9.75 11.87 -9.81
CA THR A 43 -10.48 11.32 -10.95
C THR A 43 -11.96 11.13 -10.63
N ILE A 44 -12.31 10.52 -9.49
CA ILE A 44 -13.70 10.34 -9.05
C ILE A 44 -14.41 11.69 -8.94
N LYS A 45 -13.75 12.69 -8.32
CA LYS A 45 -14.29 14.05 -8.21
C LYS A 45 -14.55 14.67 -9.58
N ASN A 46 -13.60 14.54 -10.50
CA ASN A 46 -13.70 15.09 -11.86
C ASN A 46 -14.80 14.40 -12.67
N LEU A 47 -14.96 13.09 -12.54
CA LEU A 47 -16.04 12.35 -13.20
C LEU A 47 -17.41 12.76 -12.68
N LYS A 48 -17.59 12.83 -11.34
CA LYS A 48 -18.83 13.31 -10.71
C LYS A 48 -19.18 14.73 -11.17
N PHE A 49 -18.17 15.60 -11.31
CA PHE A 49 -18.36 16.95 -11.83
C PHE A 49 -18.75 16.96 -13.31
N LEU A 50 -18.04 16.21 -14.16
CA LEU A 50 -18.32 16.13 -15.60
C LEU A 50 -19.71 15.54 -15.88
N GLY A 51 -20.13 14.51 -15.14
CA GLY A 51 -21.45 13.91 -15.29
C GLY A 51 -22.61 14.82 -14.88
N SER A 52 -22.34 15.93 -14.18
CA SER A 52 -23.39 16.92 -13.85
C SER A 52 -23.83 17.75 -15.06
N GLN A 53 -23.06 17.72 -16.16
CA GLN A 53 -23.36 18.47 -17.37
C GLN A 53 -23.35 17.53 -18.58
N PRO A 54 -24.35 17.57 -19.47
CA PRO A 54 -24.41 16.68 -20.63
C PRO A 54 -23.28 16.93 -21.63
N GLU A 55 -22.74 18.15 -21.64
CA GLU A 55 -21.69 18.61 -22.54
C GLU A 55 -20.77 19.59 -21.82
N TRP A 56 -19.48 19.60 -22.15
CA TRP A 56 -18.49 20.48 -21.53
C TRP A 56 -17.42 20.94 -22.53
N ASP A 57 -17.21 22.24 -22.65
CA ASP A 57 -16.11 22.80 -23.46
C ASP A 57 -14.78 22.64 -22.72
N SER A 58 -13.80 22.04 -23.38
CA SER A 58 -12.54 21.66 -22.76
C SER A 58 -11.34 21.91 -23.67
N ILE A 59 -10.16 21.93 -23.03
CA ILE A 59 -8.88 21.98 -23.70
C ILE A 59 -8.22 20.61 -23.50
N ILE A 60 -8.15 19.80 -24.56
CA ILE A 60 -7.68 18.42 -24.52
C ILE A 60 -6.16 18.39 -24.73
N PRO A 61 -5.38 17.84 -23.78
CA PRO A 61 -3.95 17.68 -23.95
C PRO A 61 -3.63 16.57 -24.95
N LEU A 62 -2.77 16.85 -25.94
CA LEU A 62 -2.22 15.85 -26.88
C LEU A 62 -0.78 15.43 -26.53
N GLY A 63 -0.15 16.11 -25.56
CA GLY A 63 1.22 15.86 -25.16
C GLY A 63 1.76 16.97 -24.27
N LYS A 64 3.08 16.99 -24.07
CA LYS A 64 3.73 18.04 -23.28
C LYS A 64 3.55 19.39 -23.97
N ARG A 65 2.77 20.29 -23.34
CA ARG A 65 2.51 21.67 -23.79
C ARG A 65 1.74 21.81 -25.13
N ILE A 66 1.08 20.74 -25.58
CA ILE A 66 0.25 20.78 -26.80
C ILE A 66 -1.19 20.49 -26.39
N TYR A 67 -2.09 21.39 -26.78
CA TYR A 67 -3.49 21.33 -26.43
C TYR A 67 -4.38 21.67 -27.62
N ILE A 68 -5.55 21.05 -27.69
CA ILE A 68 -6.58 21.37 -28.70
C ILE A 68 -7.89 21.76 -28.00
N PRO A 69 -8.62 22.77 -28.49
CA PRO A 69 -9.98 23.00 -28.04
C PRO A 69 -10.88 21.86 -28.51
N GLY A 70 -11.78 21.41 -27.65
CA GLY A 70 -12.73 20.35 -27.95
C GLY A 70 -13.95 20.43 -27.06
N LYS A 71 -14.97 19.64 -27.39
CA LYS A 71 -16.20 19.53 -26.61
C LYS A 71 -16.35 18.08 -26.17
N ILE A 72 -16.47 17.89 -24.86
CA ILE A 72 -16.77 16.59 -24.27
C ILE A 72 -18.28 16.42 -24.36
N ILE A 73 -18.71 15.34 -24.99
CA ILE A 73 -20.11 14.93 -25.11
C ILE A 73 -20.28 13.55 -24.48
N HIS A 74 -21.51 13.14 -24.20
CA HIS A 74 -21.81 11.84 -23.59
C HIS A 74 -21.10 11.62 -22.24
N THR A 75 -21.08 12.63 -21.38
CA THR A 75 -20.45 12.61 -20.04
C THR A 75 -21.06 11.59 -19.06
N GLY A 76 -22.15 10.91 -19.43
CA GLY A 76 -22.77 9.86 -18.62
C GLY A 76 -22.18 8.46 -18.82
N GLU A 77 -21.35 8.26 -19.85
CA GLU A 77 -20.78 6.96 -20.19
C GLU A 77 -19.27 7.05 -20.40
N TYR A 78 -18.56 6.04 -19.91
CA TYR A 78 -17.11 6.00 -19.93
C TYR A 78 -16.62 4.67 -20.47
N LEU A 79 -15.55 4.72 -21.26
CA LEU A 79 -14.89 3.53 -21.77
C LEU A 79 -13.85 3.04 -20.75
N LEU A 80 -14.07 1.86 -20.19
CA LEU A 80 -13.19 1.26 -19.19
C LEU A 80 -12.42 0.09 -19.78
N GLU A 81 -11.10 0.11 -19.65
CA GLU A 81 -10.27 -1.06 -19.94
C GLU A 81 -10.37 -2.06 -18.78
N LYS A 82 -10.89 -3.26 -19.06
CA LYS A 82 -10.89 -4.39 -18.13
C LYS A 82 -9.79 -5.36 -18.55
N LYS A 83 -8.83 -5.58 -17.65
CA LYS A 83 -7.78 -6.58 -17.81
C LYS A 83 -8.28 -7.91 -17.30
N SER A 84 -8.66 -8.81 -18.20
CA SER A 84 -8.93 -10.22 -17.88
C SER A 84 -7.81 -11.04 -18.50
N TYR A 85 -7.22 -11.98 -17.78
CA TYR A 85 -6.29 -12.91 -18.45
C TYR A 85 -7.12 -13.86 -19.35
N PRO A 86 -6.75 -14.10 -20.62
CA PRO A 86 -5.56 -13.64 -21.34
C PRO A 86 -5.76 -12.40 -22.25
N TYR A 87 -6.95 -11.79 -22.26
CA TYR A 87 -7.29 -10.66 -23.14
C TYR A 87 -7.81 -9.43 -22.38
N SER A 88 -7.24 -8.26 -22.67
CA SER A 88 -7.86 -6.98 -22.30
C SER A 88 -9.02 -6.65 -23.24
N PHE A 89 -10.12 -6.16 -22.68
CA PHE A 89 -11.25 -5.65 -23.46
C PHE A 89 -11.75 -4.34 -22.88
N ASN A 90 -12.42 -3.55 -23.73
CA ASN A 90 -13.02 -2.28 -23.32
C ASN A 90 -14.52 -2.45 -23.12
N VAL A 91 -15.04 -1.89 -22.04
CA VAL A 91 -16.47 -1.93 -21.69
C VAL A 91 -16.97 -0.50 -21.57
N LEU A 92 -18.12 -0.22 -22.18
CA LEU A 92 -18.84 1.01 -21.93
C LEU A 92 -19.60 0.86 -20.61
N ALA A 93 -19.32 1.74 -19.65
CA ALA A 93 -19.95 1.74 -18.34
C ALA A 93 -20.59 3.10 -18.07
N THR A 94 -21.66 3.10 -17.30
CA THR A 94 -22.27 4.34 -16.82
C THR A 94 -21.33 5.06 -15.85
N ILE A 95 -21.61 6.33 -15.59
CA ILE A 95 -20.88 7.11 -14.58
C ILE A 95 -20.90 6.43 -13.21
N GLU A 96 -22.05 5.91 -12.76
CA GLU A 96 -22.19 5.24 -11.46
C GLU A 96 -21.29 4.01 -11.39
N GLN A 97 -21.40 3.11 -12.37
CA GLN A 97 -20.55 1.91 -12.45
C GLN A 97 -19.05 2.25 -12.54
N THR A 98 -18.70 3.36 -13.19
CA THR A 98 -17.33 3.81 -13.30
C THR A 98 -16.81 4.34 -11.96
N VAL A 99 -17.62 5.13 -11.27
CA VAL A 99 -17.30 5.64 -9.93
C VAL A 99 -17.13 4.49 -8.95
N ASP A 100 -18.06 3.54 -8.91
CA ASP A 100 -18.00 2.38 -8.01
C ASP A 100 -16.70 1.58 -8.26
N CYS A 101 -16.38 1.30 -9.53
CA CYS A 101 -15.13 0.61 -9.88
C CYS A 101 -13.86 1.37 -9.47
N LEU A 102 -13.89 2.71 -9.44
CA LEU A 102 -12.76 3.53 -8.98
C LEU A 102 -12.69 3.61 -7.46
N GLU A 103 -13.84 3.62 -6.78
CA GLU A 103 -13.94 3.57 -5.32
C GLU A 103 -13.43 2.21 -4.79
N GLU A 104 -13.81 1.08 -5.41
CA GLU A 104 -13.25 -0.24 -5.10
C GLU A 104 -11.72 -0.28 -5.26
N LYS A 105 -11.18 0.27 -6.36
CA LYS A 105 -9.73 0.35 -6.57
C LYS A 105 -9.03 1.21 -5.52
N LYS A 106 -9.70 2.26 -5.06
CA LYS A 106 -9.18 3.15 -4.02
C LYS A 106 -9.15 2.42 -2.68
N GLU A 107 -10.22 1.72 -2.32
CA GLU A 107 -10.32 0.89 -1.11
C GLU A 107 -9.19 -0.14 -1.06
N VAL A 108 -8.96 -0.87 -2.16
CA VAL A 108 -7.82 -1.80 -2.27
C VAL A 108 -6.47 -1.10 -2.06
N CYS A 109 -6.30 0.16 -2.48
CA CYS A 109 -5.08 0.91 -2.22
C CYS A 109 -4.96 1.35 -0.75
N GLU A 110 -6.07 1.68 -0.11
CA GLU A 110 -6.15 2.03 1.32
C GLU A 110 -5.83 0.81 2.20
N GLU A 111 -6.36 -0.36 1.89
CA GLU A 111 -6.00 -1.63 2.54
C GLU A 111 -4.51 -1.95 2.42
N HIS A 112 -3.92 -1.72 1.23
CA HIS A 112 -2.48 -1.89 1.06
C HIS A 112 -1.68 -0.90 1.92
N LEU A 113 -2.15 0.34 2.09
CA LEU A 113 -1.48 1.30 2.97
C LEU A 113 -1.52 0.87 4.44
N GLU A 114 -2.65 0.33 4.90
CA GLU A 114 -2.76 -0.20 6.26
C GLU A 114 -1.75 -1.34 6.48
N LYS A 115 -1.70 -2.30 5.53
CA LYS A 115 -0.72 -3.40 5.56
C LYS A 115 0.72 -2.90 5.59
N TYR A 116 1.06 -1.89 4.78
CA TYR A 116 2.40 -1.31 4.80
C TYR A 116 2.71 -0.56 6.09
N GLY A 117 1.72 0.07 6.74
CA GLY A 117 1.87 0.67 8.06
C GLY A 117 2.19 -0.37 9.15
N ASP A 118 1.53 -1.52 9.08
CA ASP A 118 1.82 -2.63 9.99
C ASP A 118 3.21 -3.23 9.78
N ILE A 119 3.64 -3.38 8.53
CA ILE A 119 5.00 -3.82 8.19
C ILE A 119 6.02 -2.83 8.74
N GLU A 120 5.79 -1.53 8.55
CA GLU A 120 6.68 -0.47 9.06
C GLU A 120 6.85 -0.56 10.57
N ARG A 121 5.74 -0.72 11.31
CA ARG A 121 5.76 -0.91 12.75
C ARG A 121 6.58 -2.13 13.15
N GLN A 122 6.34 -3.29 12.53
CA GLN A 122 7.08 -4.52 12.84
C GLN A 122 8.59 -4.39 12.55
N LEU A 123 8.96 -3.72 11.45
CA LEU A 123 10.36 -3.49 11.10
C LEU A 123 11.04 -2.58 12.14
N LYS A 124 10.37 -1.51 12.58
CA LYS A 124 10.88 -0.61 13.62
C LYS A 124 11.04 -1.31 14.97
N GLU A 125 10.04 -2.06 15.41
CA GLU A 125 10.13 -2.87 16.65
C GLU A 125 11.32 -3.83 16.60
N ARG A 126 11.51 -4.55 15.48
CA ARG A 126 12.67 -5.45 15.30
C ARG A 126 14.00 -4.71 15.34
N MET A 127 14.08 -3.52 14.75
CA MET A 127 15.30 -2.71 14.77
C MET A 127 15.61 -2.18 16.17
N GLU A 128 14.61 -1.75 16.93
CA GLU A 128 14.77 -1.31 18.32
C GLU A 128 15.33 -2.44 19.20
N LEU A 129 14.80 -3.65 19.02
CA LEU A 129 15.28 -4.84 19.74
C LEU A 129 16.74 -5.18 19.47
N LEU A 130 17.17 -4.99 18.22
CA LEU A 130 18.53 -5.29 17.81
C LEU A 130 19.50 -4.14 18.11
N GLY A 131 18.99 -2.92 18.23
CA GLY A 131 19.73 -1.69 18.53
C GLY A 131 20.08 -1.50 20.01
N GLY A 132 19.54 -2.32 20.90
CA GLY A 132 19.81 -2.31 22.34
C GLY A 132 21.27 -2.60 22.70
N ILE A 133 22.11 -1.57 22.72
CA ILE A 133 23.36 -1.53 23.48
C ILE A 133 23.05 -0.81 24.79
N ASP A 134 22.34 -1.47 25.72
CA ASP A 134 22.25 -1.00 27.11
C ASP A 134 21.66 -2.08 28.03
N GLY A 135 22.35 -3.22 28.15
CA GLY A 135 22.38 -4.05 29.38
C GLY A 135 21.06 -4.46 30.08
N LYS A 136 19.91 -4.33 29.42
CA LYS A 136 18.56 -4.72 29.81
C LYS A 136 17.88 -5.03 28.47
N SER A 137 17.47 -6.24 28.12
CA SER A 137 16.84 -7.25 28.96
C SER A 137 16.91 -8.62 28.27
N ASP A 138 17.19 -9.66 29.04
CA ASP A 138 16.82 -11.05 28.69
C ASP A 138 15.35 -11.33 29.10
N ASN A 139 14.46 -10.33 28.95
CA ASN A 139 13.05 -10.46 29.32
C ASN A 139 12.19 -10.62 28.07
N VAL A 140 11.30 -11.61 28.10
CA VAL A 140 10.31 -11.91 27.05
C VAL A 140 9.40 -10.70 26.70
N CYS A 141 9.38 -9.68 27.56
CA CYS A 141 8.70 -8.40 27.36
C CYS A 141 9.19 -7.55 26.18
N ASP A 142 10.32 -7.91 25.55
CA ASP A 142 10.88 -7.13 24.45
C ASP A 142 10.40 -7.63 23.07
N LEU A 143 9.84 -8.84 22.95
CA LEU A 143 9.34 -9.34 21.66
C LEU A 143 8.14 -8.53 21.12
N PRO A 144 7.97 -8.37 19.78
CA PRO A 144 6.89 -7.60 19.15
C PRO A 144 5.50 -7.89 19.74
N GLU A 145 4.65 -6.89 19.95
CA GLU A 145 3.32 -7.17 20.52
C GLU A 145 2.45 -8.02 19.59
N LYS A 146 2.66 -7.86 18.28
CA LYS A 146 1.89 -8.55 17.25
C LYS A 146 2.72 -8.79 16.00
N ILE A 147 2.64 -10.00 15.44
CA ILE A 147 3.24 -10.37 14.16
C ILE A 147 2.09 -10.69 13.21
N MET A 148 1.94 -9.88 12.16
CA MET A 148 0.93 -10.13 11.14
C MET A 148 1.54 -10.81 9.91
N SER A 149 0.78 -11.75 9.35
CA SER A 149 1.07 -12.40 8.08
C SER A 149 -0.22 -12.56 7.28
N ASP A 150 -0.07 -12.91 6.02
CA ASP A 150 -1.18 -13.20 5.10
C ASP A 150 -2.08 -14.36 5.59
N LYS A 151 -1.57 -15.21 6.50
CA LYS A 151 -2.24 -16.42 7.01
C LYS A 151 -2.85 -16.25 8.41
N GLY A 152 -2.60 -15.12 9.07
CA GLY A 152 -2.97 -14.97 10.47
C GLY A 152 -2.16 -13.93 11.21
N VAL A 153 -2.53 -13.76 12.47
CA VAL A 153 -1.94 -12.83 13.41
C VAL A 153 -1.43 -13.60 14.62
N ALA A 154 -0.17 -13.44 14.98
CA ALA A 154 0.34 -13.86 16.27
C ALA A 154 0.32 -12.68 17.26
N VAL A 155 -0.43 -12.80 18.35
CA VAL A 155 -0.54 -11.77 19.40
C VAL A 155 0.20 -12.23 20.65
N ARG A 156 0.99 -11.36 21.27
CA ARG A 156 1.70 -11.71 22.51
C ARG A 156 0.73 -11.75 23.70
N VAL A 157 0.68 -12.88 24.39
CA VAL A 157 -0.08 -13.11 25.64
C VAL A 157 0.90 -13.58 26.72
N GLY A 158 1.33 -12.65 27.57
CA GLY A 158 2.37 -12.92 28.58
C GLY A 158 3.73 -13.20 27.93
N GLU A 159 4.29 -14.39 28.15
CA GLU A 159 5.57 -14.83 27.59
C GLU A 159 5.44 -15.58 26.24
N PHE A 160 4.21 -15.76 25.73
CA PHE A 160 3.94 -16.57 24.55
C PHE A 160 3.24 -15.75 23.45
N TYR A 161 3.23 -16.29 22.23
CA TYR A 161 2.37 -15.81 21.17
C TYR A 161 1.17 -16.75 21.00
N GLU A 162 -0.02 -16.16 20.98
CA GLU A 162 -1.24 -16.83 20.55
C GLU A 162 -1.43 -16.59 19.05
N ILE A 163 -1.54 -17.66 18.26
CA ILE A 163 -1.74 -17.60 16.82
C ILE A 163 -3.24 -17.58 16.54
N LEU A 164 -3.71 -16.49 15.96
CA LEU A 164 -5.05 -16.32 15.42
C LEU A 164 -4.96 -16.51 13.90
N GLU A 165 -5.29 -17.71 13.43
CA GLU A 165 -5.39 -18.01 12.00
C GLU A 165 -6.67 -17.37 11.44
N PHE A 166 -6.57 -16.74 10.28
CA PHE A 166 -7.76 -16.33 9.55
C PHE A 166 -8.31 -17.59 8.86
N GLU A 167 -9.48 -18.08 9.24
CA GLU A 167 -10.12 -19.20 8.54
C GLU A 167 -10.30 -18.82 7.06
N ASP A 168 -9.77 -19.65 6.15
CA ASP A 168 -10.01 -19.53 4.71
C ASP A 168 -11.51 -19.72 4.44
N ASN A 169 -12.26 -18.61 4.31
CA ASN A 169 -13.64 -18.60 3.82
C ASN A 169 -13.68 -18.51 2.30
#